data_AF-A0A2M7INS6-F1
#
_entry.id   AF-A0A2M7INS6-F1
#
_cell.length_a   1.000
_cell.length_b   1.000
_cell.length_c   1.000
_cell.angle_alpha   90.00
_cell.angle_beta   90.00
_cell.angle_gamma   90.00
#
_symmetry.space_group_name_H-M   'P 1'
#
loop_
_entity.id
_entity.type
_entity.pdbx_description
1 polymer ?
#
loop_
_entity_poly.entity_id
_entity_poly.type
_entity_poly.pdbx_seq_one_letter_code
_entity_poly.pdbx_strand_id
1 'polypeptide(L)'
;MEAWYWLNENSRTFLARGYLAEGQTAEDRIRVISDTAEKLLKKPGFSDKFYEYMSKGWISLASPVWSNFGVKKGLPISCFGSYLPDDMAGILLTQAEVGMMSKYGGGTSGYFGALRPRGASITDNGHSSGAVHFMQLFETIVDVVGQGSVRRANFSPYLPIEHPDINEFLDIGTEGNPIQKLTHGVTVGDKWMEEMIAGDDAKRALWAKIIQRRGQMGYPYIIFKDTANKNTVQVYKD
;
A
#
# COMPACT_ATOMS: atom_id res chain seq x y z
N MET A 1 -3.40 -3.44 -36.04
CA MET A 1 -4.39 -3.29 -34.96
C MET A 1 -4.96 -1.89 -35.08
N GLU A 2 -6.28 -1.74 -35.03
CA GLU A 2 -6.92 -0.42 -35.16
C GLU A 2 -6.56 0.48 -33.97
N ALA A 3 -6.40 1.77 -34.21
CA ALA A 3 -6.17 2.72 -33.13
C ALA A 3 -7.39 2.75 -32.19
N TRP A 4 -7.16 2.84 -30.89
CA TRP A 4 -8.17 2.94 -29.84
C TRP A 4 -9.10 1.74 -29.68
N TYR A 5 -8.74 0.57 -30.22
CA TYR A 5 -9.55 -0.65 -30.11
C TYR A 5 -9.90 -1.04 -28.65
N TRP A 6 -9.02 -0.71 -27.69
CA TRP A 6 -9.22 -0.98 -26.27
C TRP A 6 -10.17 0.03 -25.58
N LEU A 7 -10.39 1.19 -26.20
CA LEU A 7 -11.22 2.27 -25.67
C LEU A 7 -12.66 2.14 -26.19
N ASN A 8 -13.23 0.96 -25.95
CA ASN A 8 -14.63 0.66 -26.24
C ASN A 8 -15.59 1.37 -25.27
N GLU A 9 -16.90 1.17 -25.46
CA GLU A 9 -17.95 1.77 -24.62
C GLU A 9 -17.72 1.52 -23.12
N ASN A 10 -17.41 0.28 -22.72
CA ASN A 10 -17.15 -0.06 -21.32
C ASN A 10 -15.94 0.68 -20.75
N SER A 11 -14.83 0.73 -21.49
CA SER A 11 -13.63 1.46 -21.06
C SER A 11 -13.91 2.96 -20.92
N ARG A 12 -14.68 3.55 -21.85
CA ARG A 12 -15.06 4.96 -21.80
C ARG A 12 -15.97 5.25 -20.61
N THR A 13 -16.99 4.44 -20.40
CA THR A 13 -17.89 4.56 -19.25
C THR A 13 -17.13 4.44 -17.93
N PHE A 14 -16.19 3.49 -17.83
CA PHE A 14 -15.35 3.32 -16.64
C PHE A 14 -14.48 4.56 -16.37
N LEU A 15 -13.81 5.08 -17.41
CA LEU A 15 -12.98 6.29 -17.30
C LEU A 15 -13.79 7.52 -16.89
N ALA A 16 -14.95 7.72 -17.51
CA ALA A 16 -15.83 8.87 -17.26
C ALA A 16 -16.39 8.90 -15.82
N ARG A 17 -16.56 7.75 -15.16
CA ARG A 17 -17.15 7.67 -13.80
C ARG A 17 -16.28 8.24 -12.68
N GLY A 18 -14.97 8.41 -12.89
CA GLY A 18 -14.09 8.86 -11.79
C GLY A 18 -12.72 9.40 -12.17
N TYR A 19 -12.31 9.29 -13.43
CA TYR A 19 -10.95 9.61 -13.86
C TYR A 19 -10.85 10.83 -14.78
N LEU A 20 -11.95 11.21 -15.42
CA LEU A 20 -12.03 12.33 -16.35
C LEU A 20 -12.72 13.53 -15.71
N ALA A 21 -12.38 14.74 -16.16
CA ALA A 21 -13.16 15.93 -15.83
C ALA A 21 -14.52 15.91 -16.54
N GLU A 22 -15.49 16.67 -16.05
CA GLU A 22 -16.81 16.78 -16.67
C GLU A 22 -16.67 17.26 -18.12
N GLY A 23 -17.29 16.52 -19.06
CA GLY A 23 -17.23 16.79 -20.50
C GLY A 23 -15.91 16.42 -21.19
N GLN A 24 -14.91 15.91 -20.48
CA GLN A 24 -13.62 15.52 -21.06
C GLN A 24 -13.67 14.10 -21.65
N THR A 25 -13.15 13.91 -22.87
CA THR A 25 -12.97 12.57 -23.45
C THR A 25 -11.69 11.89 -22.94
N ALA A 26 -11.61 10.56 -23.07
CA ALA A 26 -10.41 9.82 -22.67
C ALA A 26 -9.21 10.18 -23.55
N GLU A 27 -9.43 10.40 -24.84
CA GLU A 27 -8.43 10.87 -25.80
C GLU A 27 -7.89 12.25 -25.42
N ASP A 28 -8.76 13.22 -25.13
CA ASP A 28 -8.35 14.55 -24.66
C ASP A 28 -7.51 14.45 -23.39
N ARG A 29 -7.92 13.57 -22.47
CA ARG A 29 -7.18 13.36 -21.23
C ARG A 29 -5.80 12.77 -21.47
N ILE A 30 -5.67 11.80 -22.38
CA ILE A 30 -4.36 11.23 -22.78
C ILE A 30 -3.51 12.31 -23.42
N ARG A 31 -4.08 13.20 -24.25
CA ARG A 31 -3.34 14.32 -24.84
C ARG A 31 -2.78 15.25 -23.77
N VAL A 32 -3.59 15.65 -22.79
CA VAL A 32 -3.13 16.47 -21.64
C VAL A 32 -1.97 15.79 -20.89
N ILE A 33 -2.06 14.48 -20.65
CA ILE A 33 -0.99 13.71 -20.00
C ILE A 33 0.29 13.74 -20.85
N SER A 34 0.15 13.51 -22.16
CA SER A 34 1.25 13.45 -23.12
C SER A 34 1.98 14.80 -23.21
N ASP A 35 1.23 15.90 -23.36
CA ASP A 35 1.76 17.26 -23.46
C ASP A 35 2.43 17.70 -22.16
N THR A 36 1.83 17.34 -21.01
CA THR A 36 2.43 17.62 -19.69
C THR A 36 3.77 16.91 -19.55
N ALA A 37 3.84 15.63 -19.95
CA ALA A 37 5.08 14.85 -19.88
C ALA A 37 6.15 15.44 -20.81
N GLU A 38 5.80 15.81 -22.05
CA GLU A 38 6.73 16.46 -22.97
C GLU A 38 7.29 17.76 -22.39
N LYS A 39 6.43 18.62 -21.82
CA LYS A 39 6.83 19.88 -21.21
C LYS A 39 7.80 19.67 -20.04
N LEU A 40 7.54 18.68 -19.18
CA LEU A 40 8.42 18.36 -18.04
C LEU A 40 9.76 17.78 -18.49
N LEU A 41 9.74 16.91 -19.51
CA LEU A 41 10.94 16.30 -20.07
C LEU A 41 11.76 17.25 -20.96
N LYS A 42 11.17 18.37 -21.40
CA LYS A 42 11.74 19.29 -22.39
C LYS A 42 12.19 18.55 -23.66
N LYS A 43 11.36 17.60 -24.13
CA LYS A 43 11.69 16.69 -25.24
C LYS A 43 10.64 16.79 -26.35
N PRO A 44 10.85 17.65 -27.35
CA PRO A 44 9.90 17.84 -28.45
C PRO A 44 9.57 16.53 -29.17
N GLY A 45 8.29 16.34 -29.51
CA GLY A 45 7.78 15.14 -30.18
C GLY A 45 7.56 13.93 -29.27
N PHE A 46 7.78 14.08 -27.96
CA PHE A 46 7.47 13.04 -26.99
C PHE A 46 5.95 12.84 -26.86
N SER A 47 5.18 13.93 -26.86
CA SER A 47 3.73 13.90 -26.69
C SER A 47 3.07 13.06 -27.79
N ASP A 48 3.41 13.33 -29.06
CA ASP A 48 2.83 12.60 -30.19
C ASP A 48 3.20 11.11 -30.17
N LYS A 49 4.46 10.81 -29.86
CA LYS A 49 4.93 9.43 -29.73
C LYS A 49 4.20 8.68 -28.61
N PHE A 50 4.03 9.33 -27.45
CA PHE A 50 3.33 8.74 -26.31
C PHE A 50 1.84 8.53 -26.62
N TYR A 51 1.19 9.53 -27.22
CA TYR A 51 -0.21 9.46 -27.65
C TYR A 51 -0.44 8.33 -28.67
N GLU A 52 0.47 8.16 -29.62
CA GLU A 52 0.43 7.05 -30.58
C GLU A 52 0.51 5.69 -29.86
N TYR A 53 1.43 5.52 -28.90
CA TYR A 53 1.57 4.26 -28.17
C TYR A 53 0.35 3.94 -27.29
N MET A 54 -0.25 4.96 -26.66
CA MET A 54 -1.51 4.83 -25.95
C MET A 54 -2.64 4.42 -26.90
N SER A 55 -2.72 5.01 -28.10
CA SER A 55 -3.73 4.64 -29.11
C SER A 55 -3.63 3.17 -29.54
N LYS A 56 -2.42 2.61 -29.57
CA LYS A 56 -2.17 1.21 -29.90
C LYS A 56 -2.38 0.26 -28.71
N GLY A 57 -2.70 0.77 -27.52
CA GLY A 57 -2.91 -0.03 -26.31
C GLY A 57 -1.62 -0.62 -25.72
N TRP A 58 -0.46 -0.06 -26.04
CA TRP A 58 0.83 -0.57 -25.58
C TRP A 58 1.18 -0.16 -24.15
N ILE A 59 0.49 0.85 -23.63
CA ILE A 59 0.73 1.43 -22.32
C ILE A 59 -0.61 1.53 -21.58
N SER A 60 -0.63 1.08 -20.32
CA SER A 60 -1.72 1.34 -19.38
C SER A 60 -1.19 2.22 -18.25
N LEU A 61 -1.96 3.22 -17.85
CA LEU A 61 -1.58 4.16 -16.81
C LEU A 61 -2.29 3.83 -15.50
N ALA A 62 -1.57 3.98 -14.39
CA ALA A 62 -2.15 3.88 -13.06
C ALA A 62 -3.26 4.93 -12.87
N SER A 63 -4.27 4.61 -12.07
CA SER A 63 -5.41 5.49 -11.85
C SER A 63 -5.06 6.90 -11.34
N PRO A 64 -4.05 7.12 -10.45
CA PRO A 64 -3.70 8.47 -10.04
C PRO A 64 -3.07 9.30 -11.16
N VAL A 65 -2.44 8.67 -12.16
CA VAL A 65 -1.94 9.38 -13.35
C VAL A 65 -3.12 9.92 -14.14
N TRP A 66 -4.14 9.08 -14.38
CA TRP A 66 -5.39 9.51 -15.01
C TRP A 66 -6.07 10.64 -14.24
N SER A 67 -6.23 10.52 -12.92
CA SER A 67 -6.95 11.54 -12.14
C SER A 67 -6.18 12.85 -11.94
N ASN A 68 -4.85 12.79 -11.79
CA ASN A 68 -4.09 13.90 -11.19
C ASN A 68 -2.92 14.44 -12.02
N PHE A 69 -2.36 13.68 -12.97
CA PHE A 69 -1.16 14.14 -13.69
C PHE A 69 -1.47 15.31 -14.64
N GLY A 70 -0.79 16.45 -14.47
CA GLY A 70 -1.03 17.66 -15.26
C GLY A 70 -2.25 18.49 -14.83
N VAL A 71 -2.89 18.16 -13.69
CA VAL A 71 -4.00 18.93 -13.10
C VAL A 71 -3.72 19.24 -11.63
N LYS A 72 -4.38 20.27 -11.07
CA LYS A 72 -4.12 20.77 -9.70
C LYS A 72 -4.88 20.05 -8.57
N LYS A 73 -5.40 18.84 -8.81
CA LYS A 73 -6.40 18.18 -7.94
C LYS A 73 -5.82 17.22 -6.89
N GLY A 74 -4.66 16.62 -7.13
CA GLY A 74 -4.08 15.60 -6.23
C GLY A 74 -2.69 15.13 -6.67
N LEU A 75 -2.26 13.98 -6.16
CA LEU A 75 -0.95 13.40 -6.45
C LEU A 75 -1.03 12.28 -7.52
N PRO A 76 -0.10 12.21 -8.48
CA PRO A 76 -0.04 11.12 -9.47
C PRO A 76 0.66 9.85 -8.93
N ILE A 77 0.71 9.68 -7.60
CA ILE A 77 1.43 8.59 -6.91
C ILE A 77 0.39 7.61 -6.33
N SER A 78 0.65 6.30 -6.44
CA SER A 78 -0.31 5.26 -6.05
C SER A 78 -0.05 4.63 -4.69
N CYS A 79 1.22 4.55 -4.28
CA CYS A 79 1.67 3.74 -3.14
C CYS A 79 2.56 4.56 -2.22
N PHE A 80 2.28 4.48 -0.91
CA PHE A 80 3.03 5.13 0.14
C PHE A 80 3.33 4.10 1.24
N GLY A 81 4.59 4.04 1.68
CA GLY A 81 5.03 3.15 2.75
C GLY A 81 5.82 3.93 3.79
N SER A 82 5.38 3.86 5.04
CA SER A 82 6.02 4.55 6.16
C SER A 82 6.72 3.54 7.10
N TYR A 83 7.82 3.99 7.71
CA TYR A 83 8.48 3.29 8.80
C TYR A 83 7.98 3.87 10.13
N LEU A 84 7.57 3.02 11.08
CA LEU A 84 7.11 3.47 12.38
C LEU A 84 8.26 3.37 13.40
N PRO A 85 8.83 4.50 13.85
CA PRO A 85 9.82 4.49 14.93
C PRO A 85 9.16 4.22 16.29
N ASP A 86 9.94 3.72 17.25
CA ASP A 86 9.48 3.28 18.57
C ASP A 86 9.35 4.45 19.58
N ASP A 87 8.65 5.50 19.17
CA ASP A 87 8.34 6.66 20.00
C ASP A 87 6.99 7.30 19.60
N MET A 88 6.33 7.95 20.56
CA MET A 88 4.99 8.51 20.34
C MET A 88 4.97 9.62 19.27
N ALA A 89 6.03 10.43 19.17
CA ALA A 89 6.05 11.53 18.23
C ALA A 89 6.10 10.99 16.79
N GLY A 90 6.94 10.00 16.53
CA GLY A 90 7.04 9.36 15.23
C GLY A 90 5.83 8.50 14.87
N ILE A 91 5.18 7.82 15.83
CA ILE A 91 3.90 7.12 15.60
C ILE A 91 2.82 8.13 15.15
N LEU A 92 2.67 9.26 15.85
CA LEU A 92 1.66 10.27 15.52
C LEU A 92 1.98 11.00 14.21
N LEU A 93 3.25 11.27 13.93
CA LEU A 93 3.68 11.81 12.64
C LEU A 93 3.31 10.86 11.49
N THR A 94 3.59 9.57 11.65
CA THR A 94 3.26 8.55 10.65
C THR A 94 1.75 8.43 10.46
N GLN A 95 0.96 8.52 11.53
CA GLN A 95 -0.51 8.55 11.44
C GLN A 95 -1.00 9.76 10.64
N ALA A 96 -0.41 10.94 10.87
CA ALA A 96 -0.74 12.16 10.13
C ALA A 96 -0.39 12.04 8.63
N GLU A 97 0.77 11.44 8.31
CA GLU A 97 1.15 11.11 6.93
C GLU A 97 0.11 10.21 6.26
N VAL A 98 -0.26 9.10 6.91
CA VAL A 98 -1.27 8.15 6.40
C VAL A 98 -2.62 8.83 6.18
N GLY A 99 -3.06 9.68 7.11
CA GLY A 99 -4.29 10.44 6.97
C GLY A 99 -4.28 11.39 5.77
N MET A 100 -3.17 12.11 5.57
CA MET A 100 -3.02 13.01 4.42
C MET A 100 -2.94 12.25 3.09
N MET A 101 -2.20 11.14 3.03
CA MET A 101 -2.10 10.34 1.81
C MET A 101 -3.43 9.66 1.46
N SER A 102 -4.18 9.23 2.48
CA SER A 102 -5.54 8.71 2.33
C SER A 102 -6.48 9.74 1.73
N LYS A 103 -6.40 11.01 2.17
CA LYS A 103 -7.19 12.12 1.60
C LYS A 103 -6.90 12.33 0.11
N TYR A 104 -5.65 12.15 -0.31
CA TYR A 104 -5.27 12.25 -1.72
C TYR A 104 -5.56 10.98 -2.53
N GLY A 105 -6.17 9.95 -1.93
CA GLY A 105 -6.54 8.71 -2.61
C GLY A 105 -5.37 7.76 -2.87
N GLY A 106 -4.27 7.90 -2.14
CA GLY A 106 -3.14 6.98 -2.16
C GLY A 106 -3.41 5.70 -1.36
N GLY A 107 -2.88 4.57 -1.82
CA GLY A 107 -2.78 3.37 -0.98
C GLY A 107 -1.61 3.50 -0.02
N THR A 108 -1.82 3.20 1.25
CA THR A 108 -0.83 3.42 2.31
C THR A 108 -0.42 2.11 2.98
N SER A 109 0.76 2.08 3.60
CA SER A 109 1.27 0.93 4.34
C SER A 109 2.26 1.37 5.41
N GLY A 110 2.48 0.53 6.42
CA GLY A 110 3.39 0.85 7.52
C GLY A 110 4.16 -0.37 8.00
N TYR A 111 5.45 -0.21 8.27
CA TYR A 111 6.27 -1.24 8.92
C TYR A 111 6.29 -1.03 10.43
N PHE A 112 5.73 -1.99 11.19
CA PHE A 112 5.55 -1.91 12.65
C PHE A 112 6.60 -2.71 13.43
N GLY A 113 7.52 -3.39 12.76
CA GLY A 113 8.48 -4.30 13.42
C GLY A 113 9.51 -3.62 14.33
N ALA A 114 9.59 -2.29 14.31
CA ALA A 114 10.43 -1.53 15.23
C ALA A 114 9.73 -1.17 16.55
N LEU A 115 8.39 -1.21 16.60
CA LEU A 115 7.66 -0.88 17.82
C LEU A 115 7.89 -1.96 18.87
N ARG A 116 8.07 -1.55 20.13
CA ARG A 116 8.21 -2.49 21.23
C ARG A 116 6.92 -3.29 21.46
N PRO A 117 7.02 -4.58 21.86
CA PRO A 117 5.86 -5.44 22.03
C PRO A 117 5.00 -5.06 23.23
N ARG A 118 3.81 -5.65 23.31
CA ARG A 118 2.93 -5.50 24.47
C ARG A 118 3.65 -5.92 25.75
N GLY A 119 3.54 -5.11 26.79
CA GLY A 119 4.19 -5.35 28.08
C GLY A 119 5.65 -4.91 28.16
N ALA A 120 6.26 -4.39 27.09
CA ALA A 120 7.61 -3.82 27.16
C ALA A 120 7.62 -2.55 28.03
N SER A 121 8.68 -2.32 28.81
CA SER A 121 8.80 -1.13 29.67
C SER A 121 8.85 0.16 28.86
N ILE A 122 8.21 1.22 29.37
CA ILE A 122 8.34 2.58 28.86
C ILE A 122 9.04 3.41 29.94
N THR A 123 10.05 4.17 29.54
CA THR A 123 10.74 5.11 30.42
C THR A 123 9.73 5.99 31.15
N ASP A 124 9.75 5.91 32.48
CA ASP A 124 8.88 6.67 33.39
C ASP A 124 7.36 6.52 33.15
N ASN A 125 6.90 5.51 32.41
CA ASN A 125 5.50 5.42 31.98
C ASN A 125 4.95 4.00 31.80
N GLY A 126 5.20 3.10 32.76
CA GLY A 126 4.57 1.78 32.80
C GLY A 126 4.99 0.86 31.66
N HIS A 127 4.02 0.23 30.98
CA HIS A 127 4.26 -0.77 29.94
C HIS A 127 3.52 -0.45 28.63
N SER A 128 4.12 -0.84 27.51
CA SER A 128 3.60 -0.67 26.16
C SER A 128 2.34 -1.48 25.92
N SER A 129 1.41 -0.88 25.16
CA SER A 129 0.24 -1.56 24.63
C SER A 129 0.55 -2.45 23.41
N GLY A 130 1.77 -2.42 22.89
CA GLY A 130 2.21 -3.27 21.77
C GLY A 130 1.87 -2.74 20.38
N ALA A 131 2.53 -3.31 19.38
CA ALA A 131 2.49 -2.86 17.99
C ALA A 131 1.08 -2.94 17.39
N VAL A 132 0.36 -4.03 17.68
CA VAL A 132 -1.00 -4.27 17.15
C VAL A 132 -2.02 -3.29 17.74
N HIS A 133 -1.84 -2.86 18.98
CA HIS A 133 -2.72 -1.85 19.57
C HIS A 133 -2.58 -0.50 18.85
N PHE A 134 -1.35 -0.08 18.52
CA PHE A 134 -1.14 1.15 17.75
C PHE A 134 -1.72 1.07 16.33
N MET A 135 -1.83 -0.11 15.73
CA MET A 135 -2.49 -0.28 14.41
C MET A 135 -3.97 0.14 14.42
N GLN A 136 -4.65 0.16 15.57
CA GLN A 136 -6.04 0.63 15.70
C GLN A 136 -6.17 2.13 15.35
N LEU A 137 -5.14 2.92 15.61
CA LEU A 137 -5.06 4.33 15.21
C LEU A 137 -5.11 4.49 13.69
N PHE A 138 -4.52 3.54 12.96
CA PHE A 138 -4.44 3.53 11.51
C PHE A 138 -5.72 3.01 10.86
N GLU A 139 -6.38 2.00 11.44
CA GLU A 139 -7.74 1.58 11.04
C GLU A 139 -8.71 2.76 11.15
N THR A 140 -8.68 3.46 12.28
CA THR A 140 -9.59 4.58 12.56
C THR A 140 -9.37 5.74 11.60
N ILE A 141 -8.12 6.18 11.39
CA ILE A 141 -7.86 7.32 10.50
C ILE A 141 -8.23 7.03 9.04
N VAL A 142 -7.99 5.80 8.58
CA VAL A 142 -8.36 5.37 7.22
C VAL A 142 -9.87 5.33 7.05
N ASP A 143 -10.61 4.86 8.05
CA ASP A 143 -12.07 4.85 8.02
C ASP A 143 -12.63 6.29 8.00
N VAL A 144 -12.15 7.15 8.89
CA VAL A 144 -12.59 8.55 9.00
C VAL A 144 -12.32 9.32 7.71
N VAL A 145 -11.13 9.19 7.12
CA VAL A 145 -10.77 9.90 5.88
C VAL A 145 -11.45 9.30 4.65
N GLY A 146 -11.67 7.98 4.65
CA GLY A 146 -12.23 7.25 3.51
C GLY A 146 -13.69 7.60 3.19
N GLN A 147 -14.48 8.02 4.19
CA GLN A 147 -15.93 8.27 4.04
C GLN A 147 -16.31 9.34 3.01
N GLY A 148 -15.42 10.30 2.69
CA GLY A 148 -15.69 11.40 1.76
C GLY A 148 -15.11 11.22 0.34
N SER A 149 -14.45 10.09 0.06
CA SER A 149 -13.63 9.92 -1.14
C SER A 149 -14.23 8.94 -2.17
N VAL A 150 -14.06 9.24 -3.46
CA VAL A 150 -14.45 8.35 -4.58
C VAL A 150 -13.69 7.01 -4.53
N ARG A 151 -12.47 7.01 -3.96
CA ARG A 151 -11.63 5.83 -3.74
C ARG A 151 -11.41 5.65 -2.24
N ARG A 152 -12.05 4.63 -1.65
CA ARG A 152 -11.84 4.29 -0.24
C ARG A 152 -10.35 4.16 0.08
N ALA A 153 -9.92 4.87 1.12
CA ALA A 153 -8.59 4.76 1.68
C ALA A 153 -8.33 3.31 2.14
N ASN A 154 -7.09 2.85 1.99
CA ASN A 154 -6.66 1.54 2.43
C ASN A 154 -5.26 1.66 3.05
N PHE A 155 -5.04 0.90 4.12
CA PHE A 155 -3.75 0.80 4.80
C PHE A 155 -3.39 -0.66 5.02
N SER A 156 -2.11 -0.99 4.87
CA SER A 156 -1.59 -2.32 5.18
C SER A 156 -0.42 -2.27 6.17
N PRO A 157 -0.62 -2.74 7.42
CA PRO A 157 0.49 -2.91 8.36
C PRO A 157 1.30 -4.16 8.02
N TYR A 158 2.61 -4.06 8.19
CA TYR A 158 3.56 -5.16 8.07
C TYR A 158 4.26 -5.41 9.41
N LEU A 159 4.28 -6.68 9.83
CA LEU A 159 4.94 -7.11 11.07
C LEU A 159 5.89 -8.31 10.79
N PRO A 160 7.10 -8.34 11.36
CA PRO A 160 7.97 -9.52 11.31
C PRO A 160 7.33 -10.72 11.99
N ILE A 161 7.52 -11.91 11.41
CA ILE A 161 6.99 -13.17 11.97
C ILE A 161 7.55 -13.49 13.35
N GLU A 162 8.77 -13.03 13.65
CA GLU A 162 9.43 -13.18 14.93
C GLU A 162 8.99 -12.16 15.99
N HIS A 163 8.16 -11.17 15.61
CA HIS A 163 7.73 -10.14 16.54
C HIS A 163 6.86 -10.76 17.67
N PRO A 164 7.06 -10.39 18.95
CA PRO A 164 6.31 -11.03 20.04
C PRO A 164 4.78 -10.87 19.94
N ASP A 165 4.32 -9.77 19.35
CA ASP A 165 2.88 -9.52 19.10
C ASP A 165 2.32 -10.26 17.86
N ILE A 166 3.07 -11.15 17.21
CA ILE A 166 2.65 -11.82 15.95
C ILE A 166 1.34 -12.58 16.11
N ASN A 167 1.09 -13.20 17.26
CA ASN A 167 -0.16 -13.93 17.48
C ASN A 167 -1.37 -13.01 17.48
N GLU A 168 -1.27 -11.86 18.15
CA GLU A 168 -2.30 -10.81 18.17
C GLU A 168 -2.50 -10.23 16.76
N PHE A 169 -1.41 -10.05 16.00
CA PHE A 169 -1.43 -9.55 14.63
C PHE A 169 -2.18 -10.51 13.68
N LEU A 170 -1.98 -11.82 13.82
CA LEU A 170 -2.67 -12.84 13.04
C LEU A 170 -4.16 -12.99 13.38
N ASP A 171 -4.64 -12.31 14.41
CA ASP A 171 -6.06 -12.28 14.76
C ASP A 171 -6.76 -11.02 14.24
N ILE A 172 -6.07 -10.13 13.53
CA ILE A 172 -6.69 -9.01 12.81
C ILE A 172 -7.74 -9.54 11.82
N GLY A 173 -8.93 -8.93 11.83
CA GLY A 173 -10.05 -9.31 10.97
C GLY A 173 -10.85 -10.53 11.44
N THR A 174 -10.51 -11.17 12.56
CA THR A 174 -11.37 -12.18 13.17
C THR A 174 -12.54 -11.53 13.91
N GLU A 175 -13.61 -12.30 14.14
CA GLU A 175 -14.74 -11.84 14.95
C GLU A 175 -14.27 -11.31 16.33
N GLY A 176 -14.78 -10.14 16.71
CA GLY A 176 -14.43 -9.47 17.96
C GLY A 176 -13.10 -8.70 17.98
N ASN A 177 -12.27 -8.79 16.93
CA ASN A 177 -11.04 -7.98 16.86
C ASN A 177 -11.37 -6.48 16.63
N PRO A 178 -10.69 -5.52 17.26
CA PRO A 178 -10.93 -4.10 17.02
C PRO A 178 -10.51 -3.62 15.61
N ILE A 179 -9.65 -4.37 14.91
CA ILE A 179 -9.18 -4.08 13.55
C ILE A 179 -9.87 -5.03 12.58
N GLN A 180 -10.72 -4.50 11.72
CA GLN A 180 -11.59 -5.32 10.86
C GLN A 180 -11.31 -5.14 9.36
N LYS A 181 -10.89 -3.95 8.93
CA LYS A 181 -10.79 -3.60 7.51
C LYS A 181 -9.36 -3.59 6.98
N LEU A 182 -8.35 -3.53 7.85
CA LEU A 182 -6.94 -3.58 7.43
C LEU A 182 -6.59 -4.93 6.80
N THR A 183 -6.19 -4.91 5.53
CA THR A 183 -5.38 -5.99 4.95
C THR A 183 -3.99 -5.89 5.54
N HIS A 184 -3.35 -7.00 5.91
CA HIS A 184 -2.09 -6.96 6.64
C HIS A 184 -1.07 -7.96 6.09
N GLY A 185 0.21 -7.76 6.38
CA GLY A 185 1.29 -8.57 5.84
C GLY A 185 2.31 -9.02 6.89
N VAL A 186 2.83 -10.22 6.72
CA VAL A 186 3.93 -10.75 7.54
C VAL A 186 5.21 -10.73 6.73
N THR A 187 6.29 -10.23 7.35
CA THR A 187 7.63 -10.34 6.77
C THR A 187 8.36 -11.56 7.36
N VAL A 188 8.97 -12.37 6.50
CA VAL A 188 9.55 -13.66 6.85
C VAL A 188 10.98 -13.75 6.33
N GLY A 189 11.94 -14.07 7.20
CA GLY A 189 13.34 -14.29 6.84
C GLY A 189 13.62 -15.75 6.47
N ASP A 190 14.71 -15.97 5.74
CA ASP A 190 15.13 -17.28 5.24
C ASP A 190 15.45 -18.21 6.43
N LYS A 191 16.22 -17.72 7.41
CA LYS A 191 16.55 -18.50 8.62
C LYS A 191 15.30 -18.99 9.38
N TRP A 192 14.27 -18.14 9.51
CA TRP A 192 13.04 -18.53 10.17
C TRP A 192 12.33 -19.65 9.41
N MET A 193 12.29 -19.56 8.08
CA MET A 193 11.71 -20.60 7.22
C MET A 193 12.50 -21.91 7.29
N GLU A 194 13.83 -21.85 7.26
CA GLU A 194 14.71 -23.02 7.35
C GLU A 194 14.49 -23.78 8.66
N GLU A 195 14.43 -23.08 9.79
CA GLU A 195 14.16 -23.69 11.11
C GLU A 195 12.75 -24.30 11.18
N MET A 196 11.75 -23.65 10.59
CA MET A 196 10.38 -24.18 10.50
C MET A 196 10.32 -25.49 9.68
N ILE A 197 11.02 -25.53 8.55
CA ILE A 197 11.12 -26.72 7.68
C ILE A 197 11.85 -27.84 8.42
N ALA A 198 12.96 -27.52 9.10
CA ALA A 198 13.80 -28.45 9.84
C ALA A 198 13.09 -29.15 11.02
N GLY A 199 11.94 -28.63 11.48
CA GLY A 199 11.13 -29.31 12.49
C GLY A 199 10.83 -28.50 13.75
N ASP A 200 11.10 -27.21 13.79
CA ASP A 200 10.74 -26.38 14.95
C ASP A 200 9.22 -26.34 15.14
N ASP A 201 8.73 -26.98 16.22
CA ASP A 201 7.31 -27.13 16.52
C ASP A 201 6.60 -25.77 16.71
N ALA A 202 7.26 -24.81 17.37
CA ALA A 202 6.67 -23.49 17.61
C ALA A 202 6.52 -22.71 16.30
N LYS A 203 7.53 -22.77 15.42
CA LYS A 203 7.45 -22.14 14.10
C LYS A 203 6.45 -22.83 13.18
N ARG A 204 6.34 -24.17 13.23
CA ARG A 204 5.33 -24.93 12.48
C ARG A 204 3.92 -24.56 12.92
N ALA A 205 3.67 -24.43 14.23
CA ALA A 205 2.38 -23.97 14.75
C ALA A 205 2.05 -22.56 14.26
N LEU A 206 3.01 -21.64 14.30
CA LEU A 206 2.81 -20.26 13.81
C LEU A 206 2.57 -20.22 12.29
N TRP A 207 3.32 -21.01 11.52
CA TRP A 207 3.13 -21.13 10.07
C TRP A 207 1.77 -21.73 9.72
N ALA A 208 1.32 -22.73 10.47
CA ALA A 208 -0.02 -23.30 10.32
C ALA A 208 -1.11 -22.26 10.58
N LYS A 209 -0.97 -21.42 11.62
CA LYS A 209 -1.88 -20.29 11.88
C LYS A 209 -1.91 -19.32 10.69
N ILE A 210 -0.77 -18.99 10.10
CA ILE A 210 -0.69 -18.13 8.90
C ILE A 210 -1.44 -18.76 7.71
N ILE A 211 -1.22 -20.04 7.42
CA ILE A 211 -1.92 -20.75 6.33
C ILE A 211 -3.43 -20.77 6.60
N GLN A 212 -3.83 -21.06 7.83
CA GLN A 212 -5.23 -21.08 8.23
C GLN A 212 -5.89 -19.71 8.01
N ARG A 213 -5.27 -18.62 8.47
CA ARG A 213 -5.78 -17.26 8.26
C ARG A 213 -5.88 -16.93 6.77
N ARG A 214 -4.84 -17.21 5.99
CA ARG A 214 -4.89 -17.02 4.53
C ARG A 214 -6.00 -17.81 3.86
N GLY A 215 -6.28 -19.03 4.33
CA GLY A 215 -7.40 -19.84 3.84
C GLY A 215 -8.78 -19.27 4.22
N GLN A 216 -8.89 -18.59 5.37
CA GLN A 216 -10.15 -18.01 5.87
C GLN A 216 -10.47 -16.65 5.26
N MET A 217 -9.47 -15.76 5.14
CA MET A 217 -9.66 -14.34 4.78
C MET A 217 -8.80 -13.86 3.60
N GLY A 218 -7.88 -14.68 3.07
CA GLY A 218 -7.00 -14.34 1.95
C GLY A 218 -5.70 -13.62 2.34
N TYR A 219 -5.56 -13.22 3.60
CA TYR A 219 -4.38 -12.56 4.18
C TYR A 219 -4.03 -13.20 5.54
N PRO A 220 -2.81 -13.00 6.09
CA PRO A 220 -1.81 -12.00 5.74
C PRO A 220 -1.15 -12.18 4.38
N TYR A 221 -0.69 -11.09 3.75
CA TYR A 221 0.34 -11.13 2.70
C TYR A 221 1.65 -11.69 3.25
N ILE A 222 2.50 -12.27 2.40
CA ILE A 222 3.82 -12.79 2.81
C ILE A 222 4.89 -12.07 2.02
N ILE A 223 5.83 -11.43 2.72
CA ILE A 223 7.03 -10.83 2.13
C ILE A 223 8.25 -11.58 2.64
N PHE A 224 8.96 -12.24 1.73
CA PHE A 224 10.26 -12.85 2.02
C PHE A 224 11.33 -11.75 2.08
N LYS A 225 11.59 -11.22 3.29
CA LYS A 225 12.41 -10.02 3.47
C LYS A 225 13.85 -10.22 3.02
N ASP A 226 14.41 -11.40 3.24
CA ASP A 226 15.81 -11.67 2.86
C ASP A 226 15.94 -11.77 1.34
N THR A 227 14.99 -12.43 0.67
CA THR A 227 14.93 -12.44 -0.80
C THR A 227 14.77 -11.03 -1.37
N ALA A 228 13.89 -10.21 -0.79
CA ALA A 228 13.68 -8.83 -1.23
C ALA A 228 14.95 -7.98 -1.07
N ASN A 229 15.65 -8.08 0.06
CA ASN A 229 16.89 -7.33 0.31
C ASN A 229 18.07 -7.85 -0.53
N LYS A 230 18.25 -9.16 -0.68
CA LYS A 230 19.33 -9.75 -1.49
C LYS A 230 19.26 -9.30 -2.95
N ASN A 231 18.04 -9.16 -3.48
CA ASN A 231 17.78 -8.80 -4.88
C ASN A 231 17.47 -7.31 -5.09
N THR A 232 17.75 -6.45 -4.10
CA THR A 232 17.60 -5.00 -4.25
C THR A 232 18.67 -4.40 -5.18
N VAL A 233 18.51 -3.13 -5.52
CA VAL A 233 19.49 -2.35 -6.30
C VAL A 233 20.76 -2.07 -5.48
N GLN A 234 21.92 -1.97 -6.15
CA GLN A 234 23.21 -1.88 -5.45
C GLN A 234 23.31 -0.73 -4.44
N VAL A 235 22.76 0.44 -4.76
CA VAL A 235 22.80 1.63 -3.89
C VAL A 235 22.10 1.44 -2.53
N TYR A 236 21.27 0.40 -2.37
CA TYR A 236 20.64 0.05 -1.08
C TYR A 236 21.33 -1.11 -0.36
N LYS A 237 22.37 -1.71 -0.96
CA LYS A 237 23.21 -2.75 -0.34
C LYS A 237 24.49 -2.17 0.27
N ASP A 238 24.97 -1.07 -0.30
CA ASP A 238 26.11 -0.29 0.19
C ASP A 238 25.75 0.43 1.50
#